data_AF-A0A7S4QGC6-F1
#
_entry.id   AF-A0A7S4QGC6-F1
#
_cell.length_a   1.000
_cell.length_b   1.000
_cell.length_c   1.000
_cell.angle_alpha   90.00
_cell.angle_beta   90.00
_cell.angle_gamma   90.00
#
_symmetry.space_group_name_H-M   'P 1'
#
loop_
_entity.id
_entity.type
_entity.pdbx_description
1 polymer ?
#
loop_
_entity_poly.entity_id
_entity_poly.type
_entity_poly.pdbx_seq_one_letter_code
_entity_poly.pdbx_strand_id
1 'polypeptide(L)'
;MKKFTEENGTSGAPCDVKVGKVVAALFDGSWYRAKIVEKKESSTVSVLFIDHGNLDVVKVSTHLRPLSDELGTDKIPPVAKEAELILTIVRSTEDDYGLDAARMLNDVAWGKELNARVYYSSEGKSYLTLTDPSDDSKSINETIVAAGLGRVPKQSEVNAISKKVSSGSEAKKLATKFAKAQEAARTSRSGMWRYGDIGDDDDEDF
;
A
#
# COMPACT_ATOMS: atom_id res chain seq x y z
N MET A 1 1.45 1.60 -21.50
CA MET A 1 0.96 1.04 -22.78
C MET A 1 1.67 1.70 -23.96
N LYS A 2 2.89 1.26 -24.29
CA LYS A 2 3.76 1.98 -25.25
C LYS A 2 3.20 2.02 -26.67
N LYS A 3 2.88 0.85 -27.25
CA LYS A 3 2.29 0.74 -28.59
C LYS A 3 1.00 1.55 -28.74
N PHE A 4 0.10 1.47 -27.75
CA PHE A 4 -1.12 2.28 -27.72
C PHE A 4 -0.81 3.78 -27.75
N THR A 5 0.25 4.23 -27.07
CA THR A 5 0.67 5.64 -27.08
C THR A 5 1.23 6.06 -28.42
N GLU A 6 2.05 5.22 -29.06
CA GLU A 6 2.58 5.47 -30.40
C GLU A 6 1.45 5.59 -31.43
N GLU A 7 0.43 4.74 -31.34
CA GLU A 7 -0.71 4.73 -32.28
C GLU A 7 -1.69 5.89 -32.08
N ASN A 8 -1.80 6.43 -30.86
CA ASN A 8 -2.83 7.39 -30.50
C ASN A 8 -2.31 8.79 -30.12
N GLY A 9 -0.98 8.98 -30.08
CA GLY A 9 -0.36 10.21 -29.59
C GLY A 9 -0.64 10.43 -28.09
N THR A 10 -0.60 11.69 -27.64
CA THR A 10 -0.83 12.08 -26.24
C THR A 10 -2.08 12.95 -26.04
N SER A 11 -2.88 13.15 -27.09
CA SER A 11 -4.14 13.91 -26.99
C SER A 11 -5.26 13.05 -26.40
N GLY A 12 -5.99 13.63 -25.44
CA GLY A 12 -7.22 13.05 -24.92
C GLY A 12 -8.30 12.83 -26.00
N ALA A 13 -9.31 12.04 -25.65
CA ALA A 13 -10.45 11.73 -26.51
C ALA A 13 -11.73 11.67 -25.67
N PRO A 14 -12.90 12.03 -26.22
CA PRO A 14 -14.17 11.93 -25.51
C PRO A 14 -14.34 10.53 -24.90
N CYS A 15 -14.45 10.49 -23.58
CA CYS A 15 -14.59 9.27 -22.81
C CYS A 15 -15.82 9.39 -21.92
N ASP A 16 -16.56 8.30 -21.78
CA ASP A 16 -17.61 8.22 -20.79
C ASP A 16 -16.99 8.16 -19.38
N VAL A 17 -17.35 9.14 -18.58
CA VAL A 17 -16.80 9.37 -17.24
C VAL A 17 -17.76 8.76 -16.22
N LYS A 18 -17.55 7.47 -15.92
CA LYS A 18 -18.32 6.73 -14.92
C LYS A 18 -17.37 6.14 -13.87
N VAL A 19 -17.70 6.31 -12.59
CA VAL A 19 -16.94 5.69 -11.50
C VAL A 19 -16.96 4.16 -11.67
N GLY A 20 -15.80 3.54 -11.49
CA GLY A 20 -15.55 2.12 -11.75
C GLY A 20 -15.18 1.80 -13.20
N LYS A 21 -15.34 2.72 -14.15
CA LYS A 21 -14.97 2.48 -15.55
C LYS A 21 -13.46 2.49 -15.73
N VAL A 22 -12.97 1.52 -16.50
CA VAL A 22 -11.57 1.42 -16.90
C VAL A 22 -11.37 2.22 -18.19
N VAL A 23 -10.35 3.07 -18.20
CA VAL A 23 -10.01 4.04 -19.24
C VAL A 23 -8.49 4.04 -19.47
N ALA A 24 -8.05 4.67 -20.54
CA ALA A 24 -6.64 5.06 -20.66
C ALA A 24 -6.48 6.45 -20.03
N ALA A 25 -5.55 6.58 -19.08
CA ALA A 25 -5.16 7.85 -18.49
C ALA A 25 -3.72 8.22 -18.86
N LEU A 26 -3.48 9.50 -19.17
CA LEU A 26 -2.17 10.01 -19.54
C LEU A 26 -1.39 10.36 -18.27
N PHE A 27 -0.17 9.84 -18.16
CA PHE A 27 0.76 10.14 -17.06
C PHE A 27 2.18 10.18 -17.64
N ASP A 28 2.99 11.18 -17.28
CA ASP A 28 4.37 11.35 -17.78
C ASP A 28 4.54 11.08 -19.29
N GLY A 29 3.62 11.61 -20.10
CA GLY A 29 3.66 11.51 -21.56
C GLY A 29 3.31 10.14 -22.15
N SER A 30 2.81 9.19 -21.35
CA SER A 30 2.40 7.86 -21.82
C SER A 30 1.00 7.49 -21.32
N TRP A 31 0.29 6.66 -22.09
CA TRP A 31 -1.00 6.11 -21.65
C TRP A 31 -0.82 4.87 -20.78
N TYR A 32 -1.65 4.80 -19.75
CA TYR A 32 -1.73 3.69 -18.80
C TYR A 32 -3.19 3.30 -18.57
N ARG A 33 -3.42 2.05 -18.18
CA ARG A 33 -4.76 1.60 -17.79
C ARG A 33 -5.07 2.19 -16.43
N ALA A 34 -6.22 2.84 -16.33
CA ALA A 34 -6.65 3.43 -15.09
C ALA A 34 -8.14 3.21 -14.87
N LYS A 35 -8.56 3.19 -13.61
CA LYS A 35 -9.96 3.10 -13.20
C LYS A 35 -10.38 4.44 -12.62
N ILE A 36 -11.48 5.00 -13.11
CA ILE A 36 -12.06 6.21 -12.52
C ILE A 36 -12.59 5.84 -11.14
N VAL A 37 -12.05 6.45 -10.08
CA VAL A 37 -12.47 6.18 -8.70
C VAL A 37 -13.39 7.26 -8.13
N GLU A 38 -13.29 8.48 -8.65
CA GLU A 38 -14.06 9.61 -8.14
C GLU A 38 -14.25 10.68 -9.22
N LYS A 39 -15.43 11.31 -9.26
CA LYS A 39 -15.65 12.53 -10.03
C LYS A 39 -15.35 13.73 -9.16
N LYS A 40 -14.55 14.66 -9.68
CA LYS A 40 -14.21 15.91 -9.00
C LYS A 40 -14.84 17.10 -9.73
N GLU A 41 -14.75 18.26 -9.10
CA GLU A 41 -15.17 19.52 -9.71
C GLU A 41 -14.29 19.87 -10.94
N SER A 42 -14.70 20.88 -11.69
CA SER A 42 -13.88 21.46 -12.77
C SER A 42 -13.48 20.49 -13.88
N SER A 43 -14.34 19.51 -14.21
CA SER A 43 -14.08 18.51 -15.26
C SER A 43 -12.81 17.68 -15.05
N THR A 44 -12.51 17.39 -13.78
CA THR A 44 -11.43 16.50 -13.37
C THR A 44 -11.98 15.22 -12.73
N VAL A 45 -11.16 14.18 -12.71
CA VAL A 45 -11.48 12.93 -12.02
C VAL A 45 -10.25 12.40 -11.30
N SER A 46 -10.47 11.71 -10.19
CA SER A 46 -9.44 10.87 -9.59
C SER A 46 -9.40 9.53 -10.32
N VAL A 47 -8.22 9.09 -10.73
CA VAL A 47 -7.99 7.80 -11.37
C VAL A 47 -6.98 6.97 -10.59
N LEU A 48 -7.21 5.66 -10.51
CA LEU A 48 -6.26 4.67 -10.00
C LEU A 48 -5.57 3.98 -11.19
N PHE A 49 -4.26 4.09 -11.29
CA PHE A 49 -3.49 3.34 -12.29
C PHE A 49 -3.41 1.88 -11.88
N ILE A 50 -4.26 1.03 -12.45
CA ILE A 50 -4.50 -0.35 -11.97
C ILE A 50 -3.31 -1.30 -12.14
N ASP A 51 -2.30 -0.87 -12.87
CA ASP A 51 -1.06 -1.61 -13.11
C ASP A 51 0.12 -1.09 -12.27
N HIS A 52 -0.04 0.04 -11.59
CA HIS A 52 1.03 0.71 -10.83
C HIS A 52 0.65 1.03 -9.38
N GLY A 53 -0.65 1.17 -9.08
CA GLY A 53 -1.19 1.40 -7.74
C GLY A 53 -1.28 2.87 -7.32
N ASN A 54 -0.69 3.81 -8.06
CA ASN A 54 -0.78 5.24 -7.74
C ASN A 54 -2.14 5.84 -8.15
N LEU A 55 -2.55 6.88 -7.41
CA LEU A 55 -3.69 7.73 -7.70
C LEU A 55 -3.22 9.04 -8.33
N ASP A 56 -4.04 9.62 -9.21
CA ASP A 56 -3.82 10.98 -9.71
C ASP A 56 -5.15 11.67 -10.04
N VAL A 57 -5.13 13.01 -10.08
CA VAL A 57 -6.27 13.84 -10.50
C VAL A 57 -6.01 14.40 -11.89
N VAL A 58 -6.78 13.93 -12.85
CA VAL A 58 -6.54 14.22 -14.27
C VAL A 58 -7.71 14.97 -14.92
N LYS A 59 -7.40 15.81 -15.90
CA LYS A 59 -8.41 16.56 -16.69
C LYS A 59 -9.07 15.64 -17.72
N VAL A 60 -10.39 15.54 -17.69
CA VAL A 60 -11.17 14.66 -18.58
C VAL A 60 -10.89 14.95 -20.06
N SER A 61 -10.81 16.23 -20.44
CA SER A 61 -10.68 16.64 -21.84
C SER A 61 -9.33 16.33 -22.49
N THR A 62 -8.28 16.15 -21.69
CA THR A 62 -6.89 16.09 -22.19
C THR A 62 -6.15 14.83 -21.77
N HIS A 63 -6.52 14.22 -20.65
CA HIS A 63 -5.77 13.13 -20.02
C HIS A 63 -6.54 11.83 -19.95
N LEU A 64 -7.72 11.73 -20.57
CA LEU A 64 -8.48 10.48 -20.67
C LEU A 64 -8.74 10.10 -22.12
N ARG A 65 -8.79 8.79 -22.37
CA ARG A 65 -9.32 8.19 -23.61
C ARG A 65 -10.11 6.91 -23.30
N PRO A 66 -11.06 6.53 -24.16
CA PRO A 66 -11.63 5.19 -24.11
C PRO A 66 -10.54 4.12 -24.20
N LEU A 67 -10.72 3.03 -23.47
CA LEU A 67 -9.87 1.85 -23.54
C LEU A 67 -10.59 0.78 -24.36
N SER A 68 -9.89 0.10 -25.27
CA SER A 68 -10.45 -1.03 -26.01
C SER A 68 -10.66 -2.24 -25.09
N ASP A 69 -11.64 -3.07 -25.43
CA ASP A 69 -11.97 -4.29 -24.65
C ASP A 69 -10.80 -5.29 -24.61
N GLU A 70 -9.93 -5.29 -25.61
CA GLU A 70 -8.71 -6.12 -25.65
C GLU A 70 -7.72 -5.78 -24.52
N LEU A 71 -7.73 -4.53 -24.05
CA LEU A 71 -6.90 -4.05 -22.94
C LEU A 71 -7.69 -3.98 -21.63
N GLY A 72 -8.96 -4.39 -21.65
CA GLY A 72 -9.85 -4.42 -20.49
C GLY A 72 -9.41 -5.43 -19.43
N THR A 73 -9.96 -5.28 -18.23
CA THR A 73 -9.61 -6.12 -17.06
C THR A 73 -9.99 -7.59 -17.22
N ASP A 74 -10.96 -7.89 -18.09
CA ASP A 74 -11.39 -9.27 -18.39
C ASP A 74 -10.35 -10.03 -19.21
N LYS A 75 -9.51 -9.32 -19.98
CA LYS A 75 -8.43 -9.90 -20.79
C LYS A 75 -7.09 -9.83 -20.09
N ILE A 76 -6.82 -8.72 -19.42
CA ILE A 76 -5.57 -8.46 -18.74
C ILE A 76 -5.92 -8.05 -17.31
N PRO A 77 -5.74 -8.92 -16.30
CA PRO A 77 -6.00 -8.56 -14.91
C PRO A 77 -5.18 -7.33 -14.48
N PRO A 78 -5.67 -6.51 -13.53
CA PRO A 78 -4.85 -5.52 -12.84
C PRO A 78 -3.62 -6.19 -12.23
N VAL A 79 -2.43 -5.63 -12.44
CA VAL A 79 -1.19 -6.20 -11.90
C VAL A 79 -0.74 -5.55 -10.59
N ALA A 80 -1.21 -4.34 -10.27
CA ALA A 80 -1.02 -3.75 -8.95
C ALA A 80 -2.05 -4.32 -7.96
N LYS A 81 -1.55 -4.80 -6.82
CA LYS A 81 -2.37 -5.32 -5.72
C LYS A 81 -2.13 -4.51 -4.47
N GLU A 82 -3.20 -4.04 -3.86
CA GLU A 82 -3.13 -3.32 -2.60
C GLU A 82 -2.74 -4.28 -1.47
N ALA A 83 -1.82 -3.85 -0.61
CA ALA A 83 -1.35 -4.66 0.50
C ALA A 83 -1.01 -3.84 1.73
N GLU A 84 -0.99 -4.51 2.87
CA GLU A 84 -0.68 -3.93 4.17
C GLU A 84 0.29 -4.83 4.93
N LEU A 85 1.23 -4.21 5.64
CA LEU A 85 2.19 -4.90 6.48
C LEU A 85 1.47 -5.45 7.72
N ILE A 86 1.26 -6.77 7.74
CA ILE A 86 0.55 -7.42 8.85
C ILE A 86 1.29 -7.20 10.17
N LEU A 87 0.53 -7.05 11.27
CA LEU A 87 1.06 -6.90 12.63
C LEU A 87 1.97 -5.67 12.83
N THR A 88 1.84 -4.66 11.99
CA THR A 88 2.57 -3.39 12.11
C THR A 88 1.58 -2.25 12.05
N ILE A 89 1.30 -1.65 13.20
CA ILE A 89 0.44 -0.46 13.33
C ILE A 89 1.36 0.76 13.32
N VAL A 90 1.12 1.69 12.42
CA VAL A 90 1.87 2.95 12.28
C VAL A 90 0.92 4.12 12.48
N ARG A 91 1.42 5.27 12.89
CA ARG A 91 0.62 6.51 12.98
C ARG A 91 0.19 6.95 11.57
N SER A 92 -0.81 7.82 11.51
CA SER A 92 -1.17 8.56 10.28
C SER A 92 0.03 9.28 9.68
N THR A 93 0.06 9.45 8.35
CA THR A 93 1.08 10.27 7.67
C THR A 93 1.02 11.75 8.00
N GLU A 94 0.00 12.20 8.73
CA GLU A 94 -0.09 13.56 9.30
C GLU A 94 0.75 13.71 10.59
N ASP A 95 1.14 12.59 11.22
CA ASP A 95 2.07 12.55 12.34
C ASP A 95 3.52 12.33 11.86
N ASP A 96 4.49 12.93 12.55
CA ASP A 96 5.90 12.85 12.19
C ASP A 96 6.41 11.39 12.16
N TYR A 97 5.98 10.54 13.10
CA TYR A 97 6.40 9.14 13.14
C TYR A 97 5.73 8.31 12.04
N GLY A 98 4.49 8.63 11.68
CA GLY A 98 3.82 8.00 10.54
C GLY A 98 4.46 8.38 9.21
N LEU A 99 4.84 9.66 9.06
CA LEU A 99 5.60 10.12 7.90
C LEU A 99 6.99 9.48 7.82
N ASP A 100 7.69 9.35 8.94
CA ASP A 100 8.99 8.66 9.00
C ASP A 100 8.85 7.16 8.72
N ALA A 101 7.77 6.50 9.18
CA ALA A 101 7.47 5.12 8.82
C ALA A 101 7.26 4.95 7.31
N ALA A 102 6.52 5.87 6.69
CA ALA A 102 6.28 5.87 5.24
C ALA A 102 7.57 6.09 4.44
N ARG A 103 8.43 7.02 4.88
CA ARG A 103 9.77 7.25 4.29
C ARG A 103 10.65 6.01 4.40
N MET A 104 10.71 5.41 5.57
CA MET A 104 11.48 4.18 5.77
C MET A 104 10.99 3.07 4.83
N LEU A 105 9.67 2.85 4.75
CA LEU A 105 9.09 1.87 3.83
C LEU A 105 9.46 2.18 2.38
N ASN A 106 9.40 3.45 1.97
CA ASN A 106 9.82 3.88 0.64
C ASN A 106 11.29 3.52 0.38
N ASP A 107 12.20 3.89 1.28
CA ASP A 107 13.64 3.65 1.13
C ASP A 107 13.97 2.15 1.01
N VAL A 108 13.27 1.29 1.76
CA VAL A 108 13.55 -0.15 1.76
C VAL A 108 12.77 -0.96 0.74
N ALA A 109 11.65 -0.47 0.20
CA ALA A 109 10.79 -1.23 -0.71
C ALA A 109 10.59 -0.62 -2.11
N TRP A 110 10.67 0.69 -2.26
CA TRP A 110 10.38 1.32 -3.55
C TRP A 110 11.41 0.95 -4.61
N GLY A 111 10.92 0.51 -5.78
CA GLY A 111 11.77 0.13 -6.92
C GLY A 111 12.58 -1.15 -6.72
N LYS A 112 12.30 -1.94 -5.67
CA LYS A 112 13.04 -3.16 -5.32
C LYS A 112 12.20 -4.42 -5.52
N GLU A 113 12.86 -5.51 -5.89
CA GLU A 113 12.26 -6.84 -5.88
C GLU A 113 12.35 -7.42 -4.47
N LEU A 114 11.21 -7.80 -3.91
CA LEU A 114 11.09 -8.28 -2.53
C LEU A 114 10.33 -9.60 -2.47
N ASN A 115 10.63 -10.41 -1.46
CA ASN A 115 9.86 -11.59 -1.13
C ASN A 115 8.65 -11.20 -0.29
N ALA A 116 7.45 -11.47 -0.81
CA ALA A 116 6.20 -11.24 -0.11
C ALA A 116 5.62 -12.55 0.42
N ARG A 117 5.42 -12.65 1.73
CA ARG A 117 4.65 -13.74 2.35
C ARG A 117 3.25 -13.26 2.68
N VAL A 118 2.27 -13.72 1.92
CA VAL A 118 0.85 -13.38 2.12
C VAL A 118 0.24 -14.29 3.18
N TYR A 119 -0.40 -13.69 4.17
CA TYR A 119 -1.00 -14.40 5.31
C TYR A 119 -2.51 -14.59 5.14
N TYR A 120 -3.20 -13.55 4.70
CA TYR A 120 -4.60 -13.59 4.30
C TYR A 120 -4.90 -12.42 3.35
N SER A 121 -6.07 -12.44 2.72
CA SER A 121 -6.61 -11.30 1.97
C SER A 121 -8.03 -11.02 2.43
N SER A 122 -8.38 -9.74 2.50
CA SER A 122 -9.70 -9.26 2.90
C SER A 122 -10.04 -8.06 2.04
N GLU A 123 -11.25 -8.04 1.48
CA GLU A 123 -11.77 -6.89 0.70
C GLU A 123 -10.84 -6.43 -0.45
N GLY A 124 -10.13 -7.36 -1.08
CA GLY A 124 -9.20 -7.05 -2.19
C GLY A 124 -7.82 -6.56 -1.74
N LYS A 125 -7.59 -6.41 -0.43
CA LYS A 125 -6.29 -6.06 0.17
C LYS A 125 -5.60 -7.31 0.73
N SER A 126 -4.31 -7.45 0.48
CA SER A 126 -3.49 -8.53 1.02
C SER A 126 -2.75 -8.11 2.29
N TYR A 127 -2.69 -8.98 3.28
CA TYR A 127 -1.95 -8.74 4.53
C TYR A 127 -0.71 -9.62 4.53
N LEU A 128 0.47 -9.00 4.57
CA LEU A 128 1.71 -9.69 4.25
C LEU A 128 2.91 -9.20 5.07
N THR A 129 3.99 -9.97 5.01
CA THR A 129 5.33 -9.48 5.36
C THR A 129 6.20 -9.38 4.13
N LEU A 130 7.12 -8.42 4.12
CA LEU A 130 8.14 -8.27 3.08
C LEU A 130 9.53 -8.57 3.63
N THR A 131 10.35 -9.27 2.87
CA THR A 131 11.78 -9.50 3.14
C THR A 131 12.62 -9.20 1.90
N ASP A 132 13.88 -8.82 2.11
CA ASP A 132 14.85 -8.72 1.03
C ASP A 132 15.23 -10.15 0.57
N PRO A 133 15.29 -10.44 -0.75
CA PRO A 133 15.70 -11.76 -1.23
C PRO A 133 17.13 -12.16 -0.83
N SER A 134 18.00 -11.18 -0.54
CA SER A 134 19.38 -11.40 -0.11
C SER A 134 19.53 -11.59 1.40
N ASP A 135 18.54 -11.17 2.20
CA ASP A 135 18.51 -11.34 3.65
C ASP A 135 17.06 -11.48 4.15
N ASP A 136 16.67 -12.72 4.45
CA ASP A 136 15.35 -13.05 4.99
C ASP A 136 15.31 -13.12 6.52
N SER A 137 16.40 -12.73 7.20
CA SER A 137 16.50 -12.82 8.67
C SER A 137 15.52 -11.87 9.39
N LYS A 138 15.26 -10.71 8.79
CA LYS A 138 14.35 -9.69 9.28
C LYS A 138 13.40 -9.23 8.18
N SER A 139 12.13 -9.12 8.52
CA SER A 139 11.16 -8.49 7.63
C SER A 139 11.24 -6.97 7.74
N ILE A 140 10.76 -6.30 6.69
CA ILE A 140 10.56 -4.84 6.70
C ILE A 140 9.59 -4.45 7.82
N ASN A 141 8.56 -5.26 8.08
CA ASN A 141 7.64 -5.12 9.21
C ASN A 141 8.40 -5.03 10.55
N GLU A 142 9.31 -6.00 10.80
CA GLU A 142 10.12 -6.04 12.01
C GLU A 142 11.06 -4.84 12.11
N THR A 143 11.59 -4.39 10.97
CA THR A 143 12.50 -3.24 10.89
C THR A 143 11.80 -1.94 11.27
N ILE A 144 10.58 -1.71 10.78
CA ILE A 144 9.74 -0.55 11.15
C ILE A 144 9.45 -0.55 12.66
N VAL A 145 9.08 -1.72 13.21
CA VAL A 145 8.81 -1.86 14.65
C VAL A 145 10.09 -1.64 15.48
N ALA A 146 11.22 -2.22 15.05
CA ALA A 146 12.51 -2.06 15.74
C ALA A 146 13.04 -0.61 15.72
N ALA A 147 12.68 0.18 14.70
CA ALA A 147 12.99 1.60 14.63
C ALA A 147 12.12 2.46 15.56
N GLY A 148 11.10 1.87 16.19
CA GLY A 148 10.09 2.60 16.96
C GLY A 148 9.20 3.47 16.07
N LEU A 149 8.98 3.07 14.82
CA LEU A 149 8.09 3.75 13.87
C LEU A 149 6.74 3.03 13.70
N GLY A 150 6.60 1.86 14.32
CA GLY A 150 5.33 1.16 14.45
C GLY A 150 5.27 0.33 15.73
N ARG A 151 4.06 -0.10 16.07
CA ARG A 151 3.78 -1.00 17.19
C ARG A 151 3.12 -2.28 16.71
N VAL A 152 3.16 -3.30 17.56
CA VAL A 152 2.46 -4.57 17.38
C VAL A 152 1.03 -4.43 17.88
N PRO A 153 0.04 -5.07 17.22
CA PRO A 153 -1.33 -5.10 17.71
C PRO A 153 -1.47 -5.70 19.11
N LYS A 154 -2.52 -5.30 19.82
CA LYS A 154 -2.87 -5.84 21.14
C LYS A 154 -3.15 -7.33 21.04
N GLN A 155 -3.01 -8.06 22.15
CA GLN A 155 -3.18 -9.52 22.17
C GLN A 155 -4.57 -9.97 21.67
N SER A 156 -5.62 -9.18 21.93
CA SER A 156 -6.98 -9.39 21.41
C SER A 156 -7.04 -9.31 19.88
N GLU A 157 -6.36 -8.33 19.28
CA GLU A 157 -6.29 -8.13 17.84
C GLU A 157 -5.43 -9.21 17.17
N VAL A 158 -4.29 -9.56 17.76
CA VAL A 158 -3.47 -10.71 17.32
C VAL A 158 -4.32 -11.98 17.31
N ASN A 159 -5.15 -12.20 18.34
CA ASN A 159 -6.06 -13.33 18.38
C ASN A 159 -7.10 -13.27 17.25
N ALA A 160 -7.65 -12.09 16.93
CA ALA A 160 -8.57 -11.91 15.81
C ALA A 160 -7.89 -12.18 14.45
N ILE A 161 -6.70 -11.62 14.23
CA ILE A 161 -5.88 -11.85 13.03
C ILE A 161 -5.53 -13.34 12.90
N SER A 162 -5.18 -14.02 14.00
CA SER A 162 -4.84 -15.45 14.01
C SER A 162 -5.97 -16.37 13.55
N LYS A 163 -7.23 -15.90 13.59
CA LYS A 163 -8.40 -16.63 13.07
C LYS A 163 -8.60 -16.43 11.56
N LYS A 164 -8.05 -15.36 10.98
CA LYS A 164 -8.14 -15.05 9.54
C LYS A 164 -7.05 -15.74 8.72
N VAL A 165 -5.89 -15.99 9.33
CA VAL A 165 -4.77 -16.68 8.68
C VAL A 165 -4.96 -18.18 8.63
N SER A 166 -4.44 -18.81 7.56
CA SER A 166 -4.44 -20.27 7.41
C SER A 166 -3.67 -20.98 8.53
N SER A 167 -2.66 -20.32 9.12
CA SER A 167 -1.91 -20.81 10.28
C SER A 167 -1.89 -19.78 11.41
N GLY A 168 -2.87 -19.88 12.32
CA GLY A 168 -2.95 -18.99 13.49
C GLY A 168 -1.73 -19.07 14.40
N SER A 169 -1.08 -20.24 14.48
CA SER A 169 0.15 -20.42 15.25
C SER A 169 1.33 -19.61 14.69
N GLU A 170 1.43 -19.47 13.36
CA GLU A 170 2.47 -18.68 12.71
C GLU A 170 2.26 -17.18 12.96
N ALA A 171 1.02 -16.68 12.86
CA ALA A 171 0.73 -15.29 13.17
C ALA A 171 1.06 -14.94 14.64
N LYS A 172 0.77 -15.84 15.59
CA LYS A 172 1.14 -15.64 17.00
C LYS A 172 2.66 -15.63 17.21
N LYS A 173 3.39 -16.55 16.58
CA LYS A 173 4.86 -16.56 16.62
C LYS A 173 5.46 -15.28 16.03
N LEU A 174 4.91 -14.80 14.91
CA LEU A 174 5.33 -13.55 14.28
C LEU A 174 5.06 -12.35 15.19
N ALA A 175 3.88 -12.28 15.81
CA ALA A 175 3.55 -11.23 16.78
C ALA A 175 4.52 -11.24 17.97
N THR A 176 4.88 -12.41 18.50
CA THR A 176 5.90 -12.53 19.56
C THR A 176 7.28 -12.05 19.09
N LYS A 177 7.66 -12.31 17.83
CA LYS A 177 8.92 -11.80 17.26
C LYS A 177 8.91 -10.27 17.21
N PHE A 178 7.86 -9.67 16.67
CA PHE A 178 7.75 -8.21 16.58
C PHE A 178 7.63 -7.56 17.97
N ALA A 179 6.97 -8.20 18.93
CA ALA A 179 6.87 -7.68 20.29
C ALA A 179 8.24 -7.57 20.98
N LYS A 180 9.17 -8.50 20.70
CA LYS A 180 10.56 -8.39 21.16
C LYS A 180 11.29 -7.21 20.51
N ALA A 181 11.05 -6.96 19.22
CA ALA A 181 11.62 -5.80 18.53
C ALA A 181 11.06 -4.48 19.08
N GLN A 182 9.76 -4.43 19.38
CA GLN A 182 9.12 -3.27 20.01
C GLN A 182 9.70 -3.01 21.40
N GLU A 183 9.91 -4.04 22.21
CA GLU A 183 10.48 -3.89 23.56
C GLU A 183 11.92 -3.38 23.50
N ALA A 184 12.71 -3.84 22.51
CA ALA A 184 14.03 -3.29 22.25
C ALA A 184 13.98 -1.81 21.84
N ALA A 185 13.01 -1.42 21.00
CA ALA A 185 12.78 -0.03 20.62
C ALA A 185 12.38 0.84 21.83
N ARG A 186 11.52 0.33 22.73
CA ARG A 186 11.14 0.99 23.99
C ARG A 186 12.32 1.19 24.92
N THR A 187 13.06 0.12 25.19
CA THR A 187 14.23 0.16 26.09
C THR A 187 15.30 1.13 25.57
N SER A 188 15.52 1.16 24.26
CA SER A 188 16.46 2.09 23.62
C SER A 188 15.92 3.49 23.41
N ARG A 189 14.65 3.76 23.77
CA ARG A 189 13.95 5.04 23.52
C ARG A 189 14.02 5.47 22.05
N SER A 190 13.83 4.53 21.13
CA SER A 190 13.88 4.76 19.69
C SER A 190 12.54 5.27 19.16
N GLY A 191 12.57 6.11 18.13
CA GLY A 191 11.37 6.57 17.44
C GLY A 191 10.36 7.21 18.40
N MET A 192 9.13 6.69 18.38
CA MET A 192 8.01 7.16 19.19
C MET A 192 8.21 6.97 20.71
N TRP A 193 9.14 6.10 21.13
CA TRP A 193 9.43 5.82 22.54
C TRP A 193 10.41 6.80 23.20
N ARG A 194 10.81 7.86 22.49
CA ARG A 194 11.81 8.85 22.95
C ARG A 194 11.41 9.56 24.25
N TYR A 195 10.13 9.91 24.37
CA TYR A 195 9.62 10.77 25.45
C TYR A 195 8.81 10.03 26.51
N GLY A 196 8.68 8.71 26.40
CA GLY A 196 7.93 7.92 27.36
C GLY A 196 7.28 6.70 26.73
N ASP A 197 6.42 6.09 27.54
CA ASP A 197 5.55 5.01 27.10
C ASP A 197 4.33 5.62 26.39
N ILE A 198 4.04 5.16 25.18
CA ILE A 198 2.79 5.46 24.48
C ILE A 198 1.82 4.39 24.95
N GLY A 199 0.89 4.78 25.80
CA GLY A 199 -0.04 3.86 26.44
C GLY A 199 -0.97 3.21 25.43
N ASP A 200 -1.58 2.10 25.83
CA ASP A 200 -2.66 1.44 25.09
C ASP A 200 -3.90 2.35 24.90
N ASP A 201 -3.98 3.47 25.63
CA ASP A 201 -5.09 4.44 25.57
C ASP A 201 -4.89 5.53 24.48
N ASP A 202 -3.71 5.63 23.85
CA ASP A 202 -3.40 6.58 22.76
C ASP A 202 -3.75 6.02 21.37
N ASP A 203 -4.77 5.16 21.29
CA ASP A 203 -5.25 4.52 20.06
C ASP A 203 -5.91 5.54 19.09
N GLU A 204 -6.30 6.73 19.54
CA GLU A 204 -6.93 7.76 18.69
C GLU A 204 -6.01 8.29 17.58
N ASP A 205 -4.70 8.13 17.76
CA ASP A 205 -3.68 8.68 16.87
C ASP A 205 -3.06 7.60 15.92
N PHE A 206 -3.50 6.33 15.98
CA PHE A 206 -2.97 5.20 15.18
C PHE A 206 -3.94 4.71 14.08
#